data_AF-A0A1Q6DP40-F1
#
_entry.id   AF-A0A1Q6DP40-F1
#
_cell.length_a   1.000
_cell.length_b   1.000
_cell.length_c   1.000
_cell.angle_alpha   90.00
_cell.angle_beta   90.00
_cell.angle_gamma   90.00
#
_symmetry.space_group_name_H-M   'P 1'
#
loop_
_entity.id
_entity.type
_entity.pdbx_description
1 polymer ?
#
loop_
_entity_poly.entity_id
_entity_poly.type
_entity_poly.pdbx_seq_one_letter_code
_entity_poly.pdbx_strand_id
1 'polypeptide(L)'
;MKQLFSIFFAYCAVAMLLFGCSADPLVNHKRLTDFFDGVPELPPLDQLCEDNMEDLFNTYYETRLAEATAGSIEDEKIVTAGSSHPPYAEKNCQGCHDFKNKNLLIVPANQLCEVCHVGFVKGKYIHGPVAVRECLACHVPHTSEHKSLLQESVSAICSKCHQEERLASQMHELVMKNNMECVNCHDAHGGDTPYFLK
;
A
#
# COMPACT_ATOMS: atom_id res chain seq x y z
N MET A 1 -42.38 42.40 -2.77
CA MET A 1 -41.65 41.95 -3.97
C MET A 1 -40.13 41.88 -3.76
N LYS A 2 -39.45 42.88 -3.18
CA LYS A 2 -37.99 42.84 -2.98
C LYS A 2 -37.49 41.71 -2.07
N GLN A 3 -38.22 41.36 -1.01
CA GLN A 3 -37.82 40.27 -0.11
C GLN A 3 -37.95 38.86 -0.70
N LEU A 4 -38.96 38.59 -1.53
CA LEU A 4 -39.07 37.29 -2.22
C LEU A 4 -37.92 37.06 -3.22
N PHE A 5 -37.48 38.14 -3.89
CA PHE A 5 -36.36 38.08 -4.83
C PHE A 5 -35.02 37.78 -4.14
N SER A 6 -34.79 38.35 -2.96
CA SER A 6 -33.59 38.05 -2.15
C SER A 6 -33.57 36.64 -1.58
N ILE A 7 -34.74 36.09 -1.20
CA ILE A 7 -34.83 34.70 -0.70
C ILE A 7 -34.59 33.69 -1.83
N PHE A 8 -35.10 33.97 -3.04
CA PHE A 8 -34.86 33.12 -4.22
C PHE A 8 -33.38 33.08 -4.61
N PHE A 9 -32.70 34.23 -4.62
CA PHE A 9 -31.25 34.30 -4.90
C PHE A 9 -30.41 33.61 -3.83
N ALA A 10 -30.80 33.72 -2.56
CA ALA A 10 -30.12 33.02 -1.46
C ALA A 10 -30.28 31.49 -1.58
N TYR A 11 -31.45 30.99 -2.03
CA TYR A 11 -31.69 29.56 -2.21
C TYR A 11 -30.89 28.99 -3.39
N CYS A 12 -30.78 29.72 -4.50
CA CYS A 12 -29.94 29.33 -5.63
C CYS A 12 -28.44 29.31 -5.26
N ALA A 13 -27.97 30.26 -4.45
CA ALA A 13 -26.58 30.29 -3.98
C ALA A 13 -26.25 29.13 -3.02
N VAL A 14 -27.19 28.75 -2.13
CA VAL A 14 -27.03 27.60 -1.23
C VAL A 14 -27.07 26.28 -2.00
N ALA A 15 -27.92 26.16 -3.03
CA ALA A 15 -27.92 25.00 -3.93
C ALA A 15 -26.58 24.86 -4.68
N MET A 16 -26.04 25.95 -5.24
CA MET A 16 -24.72 25.91 -5.90
C MET A 16 -23.57 25.49 -4.96
N LEU A 17 -23.66 25.81 -3.67
CA LEU A 17 -22.67 25.37 -2.66
C LEU A 17 -22.82 23.90 -2.25
N LEU A 18 -24.03 23.34 -2.28
CA LEU A 18 -24.28 21.92 -1.95
C LEU A 18 -24.00 20.96 -3.12
N PHE A 19 -24.04 21.45 -4.36
CA PHE A 19 -23.79 20.65 -5.57
C PHE A 19 -22.38 20.84 -6.16
N GLY A 20 -21.59 21.81 -5.67
CA GLY A 20 -20.35 22.26 -6.32
C GLY A 20 -19.03 21.60 -5.91
N CYS A 21 -19.00 20.62 -4.99
CA CYS A 21 -17.73 20.12 -4.42
C CYS A 21 -17.66 18.60 -4.25
N SER A 22 -17.95 17.82 -5.29
CA SER A 22 -17.36 16.48 -5.39
C SER A 22 -16.56 16.40 -6.68
N ALA A 23 -15.23 16.40 -6.54
CA ALA A 23 -14.28 16.26 -7.65
C ALA A 23 -14.28 14.85 -8.29
N ASP A 24 -15.30 14.04 -8.01
CA ASP A 24 -15.45 12.68 -8.52
C ASP A 24 -16.40 12.71 -9.73
N PRO A 25 -15.90 12.46 -10.96
CA PRO A 25 -16.69 12.47 -12.18
C PRO A 25 -17.85 11.46 -12.16
N LEU A 26 -17.69 10.31 -11.49
CA LEU A 26 -18.70 9.24 -11.42
C LEU A 26 -19.85 9.64 -10.50
N VAL A 27 -19.53 10.24 -9.35
CA VAL A 27 -20.54 10.73 -8.40
C VAL A 27 -21.34 11.86 -9.02
N ASN A 28 -20.69 12.74 -9.80
CA ASN A 28 -21.36 13.84 -10.46
C ASN A 28 -22.23 13.37 -11.63
N HIS A 29 -21.75 12.44 -12.45
CA HIS A 29 -22.54 11.86 -13.54
C HIS A 29 -23.81 11.17 -13.03
N LYS A 30 -23.69 10.32 -12.01
CA LYS A 30 -24.84 9.66 -11.37
C LYS A 30 -25.88 10.66 -10.85
N ARG A 31 -25.43 11.74 -10.20
CA ARG A 31 -26.33 12.80 -9.74
C ARG A 31 -27.00 13.50 -10.91
N LEU A 32 -26.26 13.80 -11.98
CA LEU A 32 -26.83 14.46 -13.16
C LEU A 32 -27.86 13.58 -13.85
N THR A 33 -27.63 12.28 -13.97
CA THR A 33 -28.61 11.34 -14.55
C THR A 33 -29.87 11.18 -13.73
N ASP A 34 -29.81 11.39 -12.40
CA ASP A 34 -31.00 11.31 -11.54
C ASP A 34 -31.95 12.51 -11.72
N PHE A 35 -31.45 13.65 -12.22
CA PHE A 35 -32.22 14.91 -12.31
C PHE A 35 -32.40 15.44 -13.73
N PHE A 36 -31.55 15.07 -14.68
CA PHE A 36 -31.58 15.57 -16.05
C PHE A 36 -31.68 14.41 -17.04
N ASP A 37 -32.74 14.44 -17.86
CA ASP A 37 -32.89 13.53 -18.99
C ASP A 37 -31.92 13.93 -20.11
N GLY A 38 -31.24 12.95 -20.71
CA GLY A 38 -30.33 13.17 -21.84
C GLY A 38 -28.87 13.45 -21.46
N VAL A 39 -28.45 13.16 -20.22
CA VAL A 39 -27.04 13.16 -19.85
C VAL A 39 -26.30 12.11 -20.68
N PRO A 40 -25.21 12.46 -21.38
CA PRO A 40 -24.44 11.53 -22.20
C PRO A 40 -23.97 10.31 -21.40
N GLU A 41 -23.93 9.13 -22.02
CA GLU A 41 -23.36 7.94 -21.37
C GLU A 41 -21.88 8.17 -21.03
N LEU A 42 -21.47 7.64 -19.89
CA LEU A 42 -20.06 7.64 -19.52
C LEU A 42 -19.25 6.82 -20.52
N PRO A 43 -17.99 7.20 -20.79
CA PRO A 43 -17.10 6.37 -21.58
C PRO A 43 -16.93 4.99 -20.89
N PRO A 44 -16.51 3.97 -21.66
CA PRO A 44 -16.18 2.65 -21.12
C PRO A 44 -15.25 2.73 -19.90
N LEU A 45 -15.45 1.82 -18.94
CA LEU A 45 -14.76 1.84 -17.64
C LEU A 45 -13.23 1.78 -17.79
N ASP A 46 -12.74 1.03 -18.78
CA ASP A 46 -11.33 0.97 -19.16
C ASP A 46 -10.80 2.35 -19.55
N GLN A 47 -11.54 3.11 -20.35
CA GLN A 47 -11.15 4.46 -20.76
C GLN A 47 -11.21 5.47 -19.59
N LEU A 48 -12.22 5.37 -18.72
CA LEU A 48 -12.29 6.17 -17.50
C LEU A 48 -11.15 5.87 -16.52
N CYS A 49 -10.73 4.60 -16.43
CA CYS A 49 -9.59 4.21 -15.64
C CYS A 49 -8.29 4.69 -16.27
N GLU A 50 -8.13 4.62 -17.59
CA GLU A 50 -6.96 5.16 -18.30
C GLU A 50 -6.79 6.66 -18.04
N ASP A 51 -7.82 7.48 -18.26
CA ASP A 51 -7.74 8.93 -18.10
C ASP A 51 -7.47 9.35 -16.63
N ASN A 52 -8.08 8.66 -15.65
CA ASN A 52 -7.86 8.97 -14.23
C ASN A 52 -6.58 8.36 -13.66
N MET A 53 -6.13 7.21 -14.19
CA MET A 53 -4.84 6.63 -13.83
C MET A 53 -3.70 7.44 -14.42
N GLU A 54 -3.84 8.03 -15.60
CA GLU A 54 -2.79 8.87 -16.18
C GLU A 54 -2.53 10.10 -15.31
N ASP A 55 -3.56 10.77 -14.79
CA ASP A 55 -3.39 11.93 -13.89
C ASP A 55 -2.82 11.57 -12.50
N LEU A 56 -3.28 10.46 -11.91
CA LEU A 56 -2.75 9.97 -10.62
C LEU A 56 -1.33 9.41 -10.76
N PHE A 57 -1.06 8.68 -11.85
CA PHE A 57 0.24 8.13 -12.18
C PHE A 57 1.22 9.23 -12.53
N ASN A 58 0.82 10.25 -13.31
CA ASN A 58 1.67 11.39 -13.64
C ASN A 58 1.95 12.22 -12.39
N THR A 59 0.97 12.48 -11.53
CA THR A 59 1.22 13.21 -10.28
C THR A 59 2.17 12.45 -9.37
N TYR A 60 1.98 11.13 -9.21
CA TYR A 60 2.88 10.27 -8.45
C TYR A 60 4.27 10.19 -9.08
N TYR A 61 4.36 10.02 -10.41
CA TYR A 61 5.58 9.89 -11.19
C TYR A 61 6.38 11.20 -11.18
N GLU A 62 5.76 12.34 -11.47
CA GLU A 62 6.39 13.65 -11.41
C GLU A 62 6.87 14.00 -9.99
N THR A 63 6.13 13.59 -8.95
CA THR A 63 6.58 13.76 -7.55
C THR A 63 7.82 12.90 -7.27
N ARG A 64 7.81 11.63 -7.68
CA ARG A 64 8.97 10.72 -7.54
C ARG A 64 10.16 11.16 -8.40
N LEU A 65 9.91 11.73 -9.58
CA LEU A 65 10.93 12.24 -10.49
C LEU A 65 11.54 13.54 -9.96
N ALA A 66 10.74 14.44 -9.37
CA ALA A 66 11.23 15.63 -8.69
C ALA A 66 12.06 15.29 -7.45
N GLU A 67 11.65 14.28 -6.68
CA GLU A 67 12.44 13.73 -5.57
C GLU A 67 13.75 13.08 -6.05
N ALA A 68 13.73 12.35 -7.18
CA ALA A 68 14.89 11.70 -7.76
C ALA A 68 15.88 12.71 -8.41
N THR A 69 15.38 13.79 -9.01
CA THR A 69 16.20 14.82 -9.67
C THR A 69 16.73 15.89 -8.72
N ALA A 70 16.19 15.97 -7.49
CA ALA A 70 16.74 16.79 -6.41
C ALA A 70 18.01 16.19 -5.79
N GLY A 71 18.35 14.94 -6.09
CA GLY A 71 19.62 14.29 -5.76
C GLY A 71 20.47 14.12 -7.03
N SER A 72 21.76 14.49 -6.96
CA SER A 72 22.70 14.24 -8.05
C SER A 72 22.82 12.73 -8.32
N ILE A 73 22.39 12.31 -9.51
CA ILE A 73 22.61 10.96 -10.03
C ILE A 73 24.09 10.83 -10.43
N GLU A 74 24.90 10.35 -9.51
CA GLU A 74 26.06 9.52 -9.87
C GLU A 74 25.56 8.09 -9.87
N ASP A 75 25.67 7.41 -11.02
CA ASP A 75 25.39 5.99 -11.27
C ASP A 75 24.80 5.26 -10.06
N GLU A 76 23.47 5.20 -10.00
CA GLU A 76 22.74 4.50 -8.96
C GLU A 76 23.10 3.01 -9.03
N LYS A 77 24.21 2.63 -8.37
CA LYS A 77 24.18 1.45 -7.52
C LYS A 77 22.85 1.55 -6.83
N ILE A 78 21.93 0.64 -7.14
CA ILE A 78 20.74 0.40 -6.34
C ILE A 78 21.26 0.23 -4.92
N VAL A 79 21.29 1.32 -4.16
CA VAL A 79 21.64 1.29 -2.76
C VAL A 79 20.38 0.73 -2.17
N THR A 80 20.33 -0.59 -2.10
CA THR A 80 19.47 -1.29 -1.16
C THR A 80 19.86 -0.71 0.19
N ALA A 81 19.14 0.34 0.60
CA ALA A 81 19.33 0.94 1.90
C ALA A 81 18.97 -0.14 2.91
N GLY A 82 20.00 -0.82 3.40
CA GLY A 82 19.87 -1.89 4.35
C GLY A 82 19.06 -1.44 5.54
N SER A 83 18.37 -2.37 6.17
CA SER A 83 17.60 -2.11 7.38
C SER A 83 18.25 -2.78 8.57
N SER A 84 18.12 -2.13 9.71
CA SER A 84 18.58 -2.64 11.00
C SER A 84 17.42 -2.61 11.97
N HIS A 85 17.23 -3.70 12.70
CA HIS A 85 16.18 -3.78 13.70
C HIS A 85 16.54 -2.83 14.85
N PRO A 86 15.65 -1.93 15.31
CA PRO A 86 16.03 -0.94 16.31
C PRO A 86 16.68 -1.52 17.57
N PRO A 87 16.16 -2.60 18.19
CA PRO A 87 16.86 -3.27 19.30
C PRO A 87 18.29 -3.72 18.99
N TYR A 88 18.58 -4.13 17.75
CA TYR A 88 19.93 -4.51 17.32
C TYR A 88 20.82 -3.28 17.10
N ALA A 89 20.31 -2.25 16.40
CA ALA A 89 21.03 -0.99 16.19
C ALA A 89 21.41 -0.31 17.51
N GLU A 90 20.52 -0.39 18.50
CA GLU A 90 20.69 0.16 19.85
C GLU A 90 21.53 -0.74 20.77
N LYS A 91 21.98 -1.91 20.29
CA LYS A 91 22.74 -2.91 21.05
C LYS A 91 22.01 -3.44 22.28
N ASN A 92 20.67 -3.43 22.27
CA ASN A 92 19.83 -4.01 23.31
C ASN A 92 19.68 -5.53 23.11
N CYS A 93 20.79 -6.25 23.18
CA CYS A 93 20.82 -7.68 22.87
C CYS A 93 19.99 -8.50 23.88
N GLN A 94 19.89 -8.05 25.13
CA GLN A 94 19.18 -8.70 26.23
C GLN A 94 17.65 -8.66 26.06
N GLY A 95 17.14 -7.78 25.19
CA GLY A 95 15.72 -7.77 24.83
C GLY A 95 15.28 -9.01 24.05
N CYS A 96 16.23 -9.76 23.50
CA CYS A 96 15.96 -10.99 22.73
C CYS A 96 16.76 -12.21 23.22
N HIS A 97 17.99 -12.01 23.69
CA HIS A 97 18.90 -13.08 24.09
C HIS A 97 19.07 -13.16 25.61
N ASP A 98 19.01 -14.38 26.14
CA ASP A 98 19.41 -14.69 27.50
C ASP A 98 20.87 -15.17 27.53
N PHE A 99 21.77 -14.29 27.93
CA PHE A 99 23.20 -14.61 28.02
C PHE A 99 23.58 -15.44 29.25
N LYS A 100 22.68 -15.58 30.25
CA LYS A 100 22.91 -16.47 31.39
C LYS A 100 22.68 -17.92 30.98
N ASN A 101 21.76 -18.14 30.05
CA ASN A 101 21.45 -19.42 29.45
C ASN A 101 22.07 -19.49 28.04
N LYS A 102 23.35 -19.85 27.94
CA LYS A 102 24.15 -20.01 26.69
C LYS A 102 23.37 -19.76 25.38
N ASN A 103 23.25 -18.50 24.96
CA ASN A 103 22.67 -18.03 23.70
C ASN A 103 21.25 -18.55 23.38
N LEU A 104 20.40 -18.72 24.38
CA LEU A 104 18.98 -18.98 24.17
C LEU A 104 18.22 -17.65 24.02
N LEU A 105 17.10 -17.70 23.30
CA LEU A 105 16.17 -16.57 23.21
C LEU A 105 15.40 -16.44 24.53
N ILE A 106 15.01 -15.23 24.92
CA ILE A 106 14.25 -14.98 26.18
C ILE A 106 12.89 -15.70 26.20
N VAL A 107 12.36 -16.02 25.02
CA VAL A 107 11.18 -16.87 24.76
C VAL A 107 11.42 -17.63 23.44
N PRO A 108 10.66 -18.69 23.11
CA PRO A 108 10.77 -19.37 21.82
C PRO A 108 10.68 -18.41 20.62
N ALA A 109 11.39 -18.70 19.53
CA ALA A 109 11.53 -17.80 18.38
C ALA A 109 10.19 -17.35 17.79
N ASN A 110 9.24 -18.27 17.65
CA ASN A 110 7.89 -18.00 17.15
C ASN A 110 7.03 -17.15 18.12
N GLN A 111 7.49 -16.93 19.35
CA GLN A 111 6.86 -16.05 20.33
C GLN A 111 7.58 -14.73 20.52
N LEU A 112 8.86 -14.68 20.15
CA LEU A 112 9.73 -13.55 20.45
C LEU A 112 9.27 -12.23 19.82
N CYS A 113 8.85 -12.26 18.55
CA CYS A 113 8.45 -11.05 17.84
C CYS A 113 7.24 -10.38 18.48
N GLU A 114 6.30 -11.17 19.01
CA GLU A 114 5.06 -10.66 19.63
C GLU A 114 5.28 -10.04 21.01
N VAL A 115 6.46 -10.23 21.62
CA VAL A 115 6.81 -9.53 22.88
C VAL A 115 6.71 -8.02 22.70
N CYS A 116 7.05 -7.51 21.50
CA CYS A 116 6.99 -6.08 21.16
C CYS A 116 5.99 -5.77 20.04
N HIS A 117 5.90 -6.61 19.00
CA HIS A 117 4.97 -6.40 17.90
C HIS A 117 3.58 -6.97 18.24
N VAL A 118 2.90 -6.33 19.19
CA VAL A 118 1.59 -6.79 19.65
C VAL A 118 0.50 -6.36 18.66
N GLY A 119 -0.34 -7.31 18.25
CA GLY A 119 -1.53 -7.04 17.44
C GLY A 119 -1.23 -6.47 16.06
N PHE A 120 -0.03 -6.70 15.51
CA PHE A 120 0.33 -6.23 14.17
C PHE A 120 -0.34 -7.08 13.06
N VAL A 121 -0.58 -8.37 13.34
CA VAL A 121 -1.34 -9.25 12.46
C VAL A 121 -2.83 -9.00 12.71
N LYS A 122 -3.52 -8.52 11.69
CA LYS A 122 -4.95 -8.22 11.72
C LYS A 122 -5.63 -8.67 10.44
N GLY A 123 -6.94 -8.77 10.52
CA GLY A 123 -7.81 -9.04 9.39
C GLY A 123 -8.35 -10.46 9.37
N LYS A 124 -9.36 -10.68 8.52
CA LYS A 124 -10.04 -11.97 8.35
C LYS A 124 -9.15 -13.04 7.73
N TYR A 125 -8.25 -12.67 6.83
CA TYR A 125 -7.37 -13.58 6.11
C TYR A 125 -5.92 -13.32 6.52
N ILE A 126 -5.29 -14.30 7.13
CA ILE A 126 -3.89 -14.22 7.56
C ILE A 126 -3.01 -15.04 6.63
N HIS A 127 -1.86 -14.48 6.26
CA HIS A 127 -0.91 -15.16 5.39
C HIS A 127 -0.31 -16.39 6.09
N GLY A 128 -0.15 -17.51 5.36
CA GLY A 128 0.21 -18.81 5.93
C GLY A 128 1.39 -18.79 6.92
N PRO A 129 2.58 -18.29 6.53
CA PRO A 129 3.73 -18.21 7.44
C PRO A 129 3.44 -17.37 8.71
N VAL A 130 2.65 -16.31 8.57
CA VAL A 130 2.25 -15.44 9.68
C VAL A 130 1.27 -16.13 10.61
N ALA A 131 0.30 -16.88 10.05
CA ALA A 131 -0.67 -17.65 10.83
C ALA A 131 -0.01 -18.70 11.73
N VAL A 132 1.16 -19.21 11.33
CA VAL A 132 1.96 -20.16 12.12
C VAL A 132 3.14 -19.51 12.85
N ARG A 133 3.22 -18.18 12.85
CA ARG A 133 4.24 -17.37 13.58
C ARG A 133 5.68 -17.63 13.11
N GLU A 134 5.85 -17.95 11.82
CA GLU A 134 7.14 -18.14 11.16
C GLU A 134 7.66 -16.81 10.59
N CYS A 135 7.87 -15.82 11.46
CA CYS A 135 8.34 -14.48 11.07
C CYS A 135 9.70 -14.52 10.34
N LEU A 136 10.53 -15.49 10.73
CA LEU A 136 11.87 -15.73 10.17
C LEU A 136 11.83 -16.49 8.85
N ALA A 137 10.67 -16.78 8.28
CA ALA A 137 10.58 -17.21 6.89
C ALA A 137 10.88 -16.05 5.93
N CYS A 138 10.59 -14.82 6.36
CA CYS A 138 10.75 -13.62 5.55
C CYS A 138 11.75 -12.60 6.12
N HIS A 139 11.81 -12.46 7.45
CA HIS A 139 12.59 -11.40 8.11
C HIS A 139 13.90 -11.90 8.75
N VAL A 140 14.87 -11.01 8.91
CA VAL A 140 16.12 -11.20 9.66
C VAL A 140 16.12 -10.26 10.88
N PRO A 141 16.26 -10.75 12.12
CA PRO A 141 15.99 -9.94 13.32
C PRO A 141 17.10 -8.94 13.68
N HIS A 142 18.22 -8.92 12.95
CA HIS A 142 19.37 -8.04 13.22
C HIS A 142 19.50 -6.96 12.15
N THR A 143 20.01 -7.35 10.99
CA THR A 143 20.27 -6.48 9.86
C THR A 143 19.96 -7.22 8.58
N SER A 144 19.50 -6.47 7.59
CA SER A 144 19.38 -6.94 6.21
C SER A 144 19.89 -5.89 5.25
N GLU A 145 20.36 -6.31 4.09
CA GLU A 145 20.60 -5.43 2.96
C GLU A 145 19.27 -4.92 2.35
N HIS A 146 18.16 -5.58 2.60
CA HIS A 146 16.84 -5.20 2.11
C HIS A 146 16.06 -4.36 3.13
N LYS A 147 15.07 -3.59 2.65
CA LYS A 147 14.14 -2.84 3.51
C LYS A 147 13.31 -3.78 4.39
N SER A 148 12.83 -3.27 5.51
CA SER A 148 11.94 -4.00 6.43
C SER A 148 12.49 -5.35 6.89
N LEU A 149 13.81 -5.48 6.98
CA LEU A 149 14.53 -6.65 7.41
C LEU A 149 14.30 -7.90 6.57
N LEU A 150 13.91 -7.77 5.31
CA LEU A 150 13.63 -8.93 4.47
C LEU A 150 14.90 -9.73 4.17
N GLN A 151 14.81 -11.05 4.09
CA GLN A 151 15.97 -11.89 3.73
C GLN A 151 16.43 -11.69 2.29
N GLU A 152 15.50 -11.31 1.40
CA GLU A 152 15.72 -11.10 -0.03
C GLU A 152 14.86 -9.92 -0.51
N SER A 153 14.93 -9.59 -1.80
CA SER A 153 13.99 -8.64 -2.41
C SER A 153 12.55 -9.17 -2.32
N VAL A 154 11.57 -8.26 -2.37
CA VAL A 154 10.15 -8.61 -2.26
C VAL A 154 9.74 -9.62 -3.34
N SER A 155 10.09 -9.37 -4.61
CA SER A 155 9.81 -10.31 -5.69
C SER A 155 10.44 -11.69 -5.47
N ALA A 156 11.71 -11.74 -5.06
CA ALA A 156 12.42 -13.00 -4.85
C ALA A 156 11.81 -13.82 -3.70
N ILE A 157 11.51 -13.17 -2.56
CA ILE A 157 11.01 -13.86 -1.37
C ILE A 157 9.61 -14.43 -1.59
N CYS A 158 8.73 -13.70 -2.28
CA CYS A 158 7.41 -14.19 -2.64
C CYS A 158 7.51 -15.40 -3.60
N SER A 159 8.42 -15.34 -4.56
CA SER A 159 8.61 -16.38 -5.58
C SER A 159 9.18 -17.70 -5.03
N LYS A 160 9.72 -17.71 -3.81
CA LYS A 160 10.16 -18.96 -3.15
C LYS A 160 9.05 -19.97 -3.01
N CYS A 161 7.87 -19.50 -2.60
CA CYS A 161 6.70 -20.36 -2.37
C CYS A 161 5.68 -20.22 -3.48
N HIS A 162 5.50 -19.03 -4.00
CA HIS A 162 4.42 -18.72 -4.93
C HIS A 162 4.89 -18.83 -6.38
N GLN A 163 5.04 -20.05 -6.89
CA GLN A 163 5.52 -20.35 -8.24
C GLN A 163 4.36 -20.60 -9.23
N GLU A 164 3.14 -20.68 -8.73
CA GLU A 164 1.93 -20.92 -9.52
C GLU A 164 1.55 -19.73 -10.40
N GLU A 165 0.82 -20.03 -11.48
CA GLU A 165 0.18 -19.00 -12.29
C GLU A 165 -0.89 -18.28 -11.45
N ARG A 166 -0.78 -16.96 -11.39
CA ARG A 166 -1.70 -16.14 -10.60
C ARG A 166 -3.00 -15.96 -11.35
N LEU A 167 -4.12 -16.00 -10.62
CA LEU A 167 -5.48 -15.85 -11.16
C LEU A 167 -5.67 -14.55 -11.98
N ALA A 168 -4.94 -13.48 -11.65
CA ALA A 168 -4.91 -12.23 -12.39
C ALA A 168 -3.58 -12.10 -13.19
N SER A 169 -3.25 -13.08 -14.03
CA SER A 169 -1.95 -13.17 -14.72
C SER A 169 -1.60 -11.91 -15.51
N GLN A 170 -2.55 -11.38 -16.29
CA GLN A 170 -2.36 -10.12 -17.05
C GLN A 170 -2.00 -8.93 -16.15
N MET A 171 -2.65 -8.79 -14.98
CA MET A 171 -2.30 -7.72 -14.03
C MET A 171 -0.90 -7.92 -13.47
N HIS A 172 -0.52 -9.15 -13.11
CA HIS A 172 0.83 -9.43 -12.63
C HIS A 172 1.90 -9.17 -13.70
N GLU A 173 1.63 -9.50 -14.96
CA GLU A 173 2.53 -9.17 -16.07
C GLU A 173 2.75 -7.66 -16.17
N LEU A 174 1.68 -6.86 -16.09
CA LEU A 174 1.77 -5.40 -16.11
C LEU A 174 2.51 -4.85 -14.88
N VAL A 175 2.25 -5.39 -13.68
CA VAL A 175 2.94 -5.04 -12.44
C VAL A 175 4.44 -5.25 -12.60
N MET A 176 4.85 -6.43 -13.08
CA MET A 176 6.26 -6.78 -13.27
C MET A 176 6.91 -5.91 -14.36
N LYS A 177 6.20 -5.65 -15.47
CA LYS A 177 6.69 -4.79 -16.56
C LYS A 177 6.93 -3.35 -16.11
N ASN A 178 6.15 -2.85 -15.16
CA ASN A 178 6.26 -1.49 -14.63
C ASN A 178 7.10 -1.39 -13.35
N ASN A 179 7.89 -2.43 -13.01
CA ASN A 179 8.74 -2.47 -11.82
C ASN A 179 7.98 -2.21 -10.50
N MET A 180 6.71 -2.63 -10.43
CA MET A 180 5.94 -2.56 -9.19
C MET A 180 6.20 -3.82 -8.35
N GLU A 181 6.23 -3.65 -7.03
CA GLU A 181 6.43 -4.73 -6.08
C GLU A 181 5.10 -5.35 -5.67
N CYS A 182 5.11 -6.63 -5.30
CA CYS A 182 3.91 -7.35 -4.88
C CYS A 182 3.19 -6.62 -3.72
N VAL A 183 3.98 -6.06 -2.80
CA VAL A 183 3.49 -5.36 -1.62
C VAL A 183 2.87 -3.98 -1.90
N ASN A 184 2.91 -3.49 -3.14
CA ASN A 184 2.18 -2.28 -3.52
C ASN A 184 0.67 -2.51 -3.52
N CYS A 185 0.23 -3.74 -3.83
CA CYS A 185 -1.19 -4.12 -3.83
C CYS A 185 -1.52 -5.13 -2.72
N HIS A 186 -0.58 -6.02 -2.37
CA HIS A 186 -0.78 -7.05 -1.36
C HIS A 186 -0.23 -6.65 0.02
N ASP A 187 -0.90 -7.05 1.09
CA ASP A 187 -0.36 -7.07 2.44
C ASP A 187 0.25 -8.46 2.71
N ALA A 188 1.57 -8.49 2.96
CA ALA A 188 2.30 -9.72 3.18
C ALA A 188 1.97 -10.41 4.51
N HIS A 189 1.29 -9.73 5.44
CA HIS A 189 0.91 -10.29 6.73
C HIS A 189 -0.54 -10.77 6.76
N GLY A 190 -1.45 -10.05 6.09
CA GLY A 190 -2.86 -10.39 6.03
C GLY A 190 -3.76 -9.18 5.84
N GLY A 191 -5.06 -9.42 5.74
CA GLY A 191 -6.05 -8.37 5.57
C GLY A 191 -7.48 -8.88 5.59
N ASP A 192 -8.44 -8.00 5.31
CA ASP A 192 -9.87 -8.33 5.32
C ASP A 192 -10.39 -8.80 3.96
N THR A 193 -9.57 -8.68 2.91
CA THR A 193 -9.90 -9.09 1.55
C THR A 193 -9.25 -10.42 1.18
N PRO A 194 -9.87 -11.23 0.30
CA PRO A 194 -9.21 -12.38 -0.29
C PRO A 194 -7.90 -11.96 -0.98
N TYR A 195 -6.88 -12.85 -0.93
CA TYR A 195 -5.55 -12.60 -1.50
C TYR A 195 -4.81 -11.40 -0.90
N PHE A 196 -5.25 -10.91 0.25
CA PHE A 196 -4.58 -9.86 1.03
C PHE A 196 -4.42 -8.55 0.24
N LEU A 197 -5.41 -8.18 -0.59
CA LEU A 197 -5.40 -6.90 -1.31
C LEU A 197 -5.66 -5.73 -0.35
N LYS A 198 -4.88 -4.66 -0.48
CA LYS A 198 -5.00 -3.44 0.32
C LYS A 198 -6.18 -2.57 -0.09
#